data_AF-A0A964IH36-F1
#
_entry.id   AF-A0A964IH36-F1
#
_cell.length_a   1.000
_cell.length_b   1.000
_cell.length_c   1.000
_cell.angle_alpha   90.00
_cell.angle_beta   90.00
_cell.angle_gamma   90.00
#
_symmetry.space_group_name_H-M   'P 1'
#
loop_
_entity.id
_entity.type
_entity.pdbx_description
1 polymer ?
#
loop_
_entity_poly.entity_id
_entity_poly.type
_entity_poly.pdbx_seq_one_letter_code
_entity_poly.pdbx_strand_id
1 'polypeptide(L)'
;MAGKKRNWIQEERRQTLGDWVSFCLGCGHAQRFFVEEEALLPAVCNWCKGTMRHRCPSCEALVPTVFTVDCEECGASLRENALFGGPIRRADR
;
A
#
# COMPACT_ATOMS: atom_id res chain seq x y z
N MET A 1 -3.12 -14.72 6.73
CA MET A 1 -2.13 -15.65 6.14
C MET A 1 -1.07 -14.80 5.45
N ALA A 2 0.21 -14.95 5.79
CA ALA A 2 1.28 -14.18 5.14
C ALA A 2 1.32 -14.51 3.64
N GLY A 3 1.37 -13.48 2.79
CA GLY A 3 1.41 -13.64 1.35
C GLY A 3 2.64 -14.45 0.92
N LYS A 4 2.54 -15.20 -0.19
CA LYS A 4 3.68 -15.92 -0.78
C LYS A 4 4.83 -14.93 -0.99
N LYS A 5 6.02 -15.21 -0.43
CA LYS A 5 7.23 -14.40 -0.63
C LYS A 5 7.43 -14.15 -2.12
N ARG A 6 7.65 -12.88 -2.47
CA ARG A 6 7.81 -12.45 -3.87
C ARG A 6 9.08 -13.07 -4.45
N ASN A 7 9.08 -13.34 -5.75
CA ASN A 7 10.27 -13.85 -6.44
C ASN A 7 11.10 -12.69 -7.03
N TRP A 8 12.36 -12.98 -7.36
CA TRP A 8 13.33 -12.01 -7.89
C TRP A 8 12.87 -11.22 -9.12
N ILE A 9 12.07 -11.81 -10.03
CA ILE A 9 11.56 -11.10 -11.23
C ILE A 9 10.48 -10.08 -10.88
N GLN A 10 9.76 -10.29 -9.77
CA GLN A 10 8.77 -9.34 -9.27
C GLN A 10 9.43 -8.17 -8.54
N GLU A 11 10.64 -8.37 -8.01
CA GLU A 11 11.45 -7.33 -7.38
C GLU A 11 12.13 -6.46 -8.46
N GLU A 12 12.74 -7.06 -9.48
CA GLU A 12 13.37 -6.34 -10.59
C GLU A 12 12.40 -5.45 -11.38
N ARG A 13 11.18 -5.94 -11.69
CA ARG A 13 10.19 -5.15 -12.46
C ARG A 13 9.66 -3.92 -11.73
N ARG A 14 9.83 -3.84 -10.41
CA ARG A 14 9.34 -2.73 -9.58
C ARG A 14 10.27 -1.52 -9.62
N GLN A 15 11.57 -1.76 -9.79
CA GLN A 15 12.61 -0.73 -9.77
C GLN A 15 12.51 0.27 -10.93
N THR A 16 11.69 0.01 -11.97
CA THR A 16 11.52 0.91 -13.11
C THR A 16 10.37 1.92 -12.95
N LEU A 17 9.36 1.65 -12.12
CA LEU A 17 8.10 2.43 -12.06
C LEU A 17 7.69 2.85 -10.64
N GLY A 18 8.59 2.73 -9.67
CA GLY A 18 8.34 2.94 -8.25
C GLY A 18 7.96 1.63 -7.54
N ASP A 19 8.72 1.31 -6.49
CA ASP A 19 8.67 0.01 -5.82
C ASP A 19 7.51 -0.15 -4.85
N TRP A 20 7.07 0.98 -4.30
CA TRP A 20 6.16 1.06 -3.17
C TRP A 20 5.01 2.01 -3.45
N VAL A 21 3.96 1.91 -2.63
CA VAL A 21 2.73 2.70 -2.80
C VAL A 21 2.39 3.42 -1.51
N SER A 22 2.06 4.70 -1.64
CA SER A 22 1.36 5.48 -0.62
C SER A 22 -0.09 5.65 -1.04
N PHE A 23 -1.04 5.42 -0.14
CA PHE A 23 -2.48 5.57 -0.43
C PHE A 23 -3.26 6.28 0.68
N CYS A 24 -4.31 6.98 0.29
CA CYS A 24 -5.24 7.63 1.21
C CYS A 24 -6.24 6.60 1.78
N LEU A 25 -6.46 6.65 3.09
CA LEU A 25 -7.46 5.82 3.76
C LEU A 25 -8.90 6.28 3.52
N GLY A 26 -9.09 7.56 3.19
CA GLY A 26 -10.42 8.13 2.96
C GLY A 26 -10.90 7.92 1.53
N CYS A 27 -10.16 8.43 0.55
CA CYS A 27 -10.58 8.43 -0.86
C CYS A 27 -9.85 7.41 -1.74
N GLY A 28 -8.85 6.69 -1.22
CA GLY A 28 -8.10 5.70 -2.00
C GLY A 28 -7.14 6.26 -3.06
N HIS A 29 -6.95 7.59 -3.12
CA HIS A 29 -5.90 8.18 -3.94
C HIS A 29 -4.56 7.52 -3.64
N ALA A 30 -3.80 7.16 -4.68
CA ALA A 30 -2.55 6.44 -4.52
C ALA A 30 -1.47 6.98 -5.44
N GLN A 31 -0.22 6.93 -4.96
CA GLN A 31 0.97 7.28 -5.71
C GLN A 31 2.05 6.21 -5.49
N ARG A 32 2.85 5.98 -6.52
CA ARG A 32 4.07 5.18 -6.40
C ARG A 32 5.25 6.06 -6.01
N PHE A 33 6.23 5.46 -5.34
CA PHE A 33 7.45 6.14 -4.92
C PHE A 33 8.61 5.14 -4.81
N PHE A 34 9.83 5.67 -4.87
CA PHE A 34 11.06 4.98 -4.51
C PHE A 34 11.41 5.25 -3.05
N VAL A 35 12.14 4.32 -2.39
CA VAL A 35 12.46 4.45 -0.95
C VAL A 35 13.22 5.75 -0.66
N GLU A 36 14.06 6.17 -1.60
CA GLU A 36 14.85 7.40 -1.56
C GLU A 36 13.99 8.66 -1.50
N GLU A 37 12.76 8.61 -2.03
CA GLU A 37 11.81 9.72 -2.08
C GLU A 37 10.77 9.65 -0.95
N GLU A 38 10.86 8.66 -0.06
CA GLU A 38 9.86 8.44 0.98
C GLU A 38 9.63 9.67 1.86
N ALA A 39 10.69 10.40 2.20
CA ALA A 39 10.63 11.61 3.01
C ALA A 39 9.85 12.76 2.33
N LEU A 40 9.63 12.69 1.01
CA LEU A 40 8.87 13.67 0.23
C LEU A 40 7.37 13.35 0.19
N LEU A 41 6.95 12.20 0.71
CA LEU A 41 5.55 11.79 0.68
C LEU A 41 4.68 12.73 1.54
N PRO A 42 3.53 13.17 1.01
CA PRO A 42 2.61 13.97 1.79
C PRO A 42 1.98 13.12 2.90
N ALA A 43 1.99 13.61 4.14
CA ALA A 43 1.33 12.96 5.27
C ALA A 43 -0.21 12.94 5.14
N VAL A 44 -0.76 13.90 4.39
CA VAL A 44 -2.19 14.08 4.16
C VAL A 44 -2.51 14.10 2.67
N CYS A 45 -3.66 13.54 2.31
CA CYS A 45 -4.11 13.47 0.94
C CYS A 45 -4.43 14.86 0.41
N ASN A 46 -3.85 15.22 -0.73
CA ASN A 46 -4.09 16.53 -1.35
C ASN A 46 -5.56 16.75 -1.75
N TRP A 47 -6.29 15.66 -2.05
CA TRP A 47 -7.66 15.69 -2.54
C TRP A 47 -8.71 15.75 -1.43
N CYS A 48 -8.62 14.89 -0.41
CA CYS A 48 -9.64 14.79 0.65
C CYS A 48 -9.13 15.13 2.06
N LYS A 49 -7.86 15.50 2.19
CA LYS A 49 -7.16 15.76 3.47
C LYS A 49 -7.08 14.58 4.45
N GLY A 50 -7.54 13.39 4.06
CA GLY A 50 -7.41 12.17 4.84
C GLY A 50 -5.96 11.68 4.96
N THR A 51 -5.70 10.81 5.93
CA THR A 51 -4.36 10.26 6.19
C THR A 51 -3.84 9.43 5.02
N MET A 52 -2.57 9.65 4.66
CA MET A 52 -1.83 8.82 3.72
C MET A 52 -1.09 7.70 4.46
N ARG A 53 -1.03 6.52 3.86
CA ARG A 53 -0.46 5.29 4.41
C ARG A 53 0.54 4.72 3.39
N HIS A 54 1.81 4.64 3.78
CA HIS A 54 2.88 4.04 2.96
C HIS A 54 3.66 2.95 3.72
N ARG A 55 3.55 2.93 5.05
CA ARG A 55 4.07 1.88 5.94
C ARG A 55 2.98 1.21 6.75
N CYS A 56 3.25 -0.03 7.16
CA CYS A 56 2.46 -0.73 8.15
C CYS A 56 2.60 -0.07 9.52
N PRO A 57 1.50 0.26 10.23
CA PRO A 57 1.58 0.83 11.57
C PRO A 57 2.08 -0.15 12.64
N SER A 58 2.14 -1.46 12.34
CA SER A 58 2.55 -2.49 13.29
C SER A 58 4.00 -2.94 13.15
N CYS A 59 4.55 -2.99 11.93
CA CYS A 59 5.91 -3.48 11.67
C CYS A 59 6.73 -2.58 10.74
N GLU A 60 6.18 -1.43 10.37
CA GLU A 60 6.83 -0.43 9.51
C GLU A 60 7.19 -0.92 8.09
N ALA A 61 6.79 -2.13 7.70
CA ALA A 61 7.00 -2.64 6.35
C ALA A 61 6.34 -1.74 5.30
N LEU A 62 7.03 -1.53 4.18
CA LEU A 62 6.53 -0.75 3.05
C LEU A 62 5.42 -1.48 2.31
N VAL A 63 4.49 -0.71 1.74
CA VAL A 63 3.31 -1.27 1.08
C VAL A 63 3.57 -1.48 -0.42
N PRO A 64 3.52 -2.74 -0.92
CA PRO A 64 3.93 -3.06 -2.29
C PRO A 64 2.92 -2.76 -3.38
N THR A 65 1.64 -2.61 -3.02
CA THR A 65 0.57 -2.41 -3.99
C THR A 65 -0.59 -1.66 -3.35
N VAL A 66 -1.25 -0.82 -4.16
CA VAL A 66 -2.44 -0.09 -3.73
C VAL A 66 -3.57 -1.03 -3.34
N PHE A 67 -3.57 -2.32 -3.73
CA PHE A 67 -4.63 -3.27 -3.37
C PHE A 67 -4.40 -3.99 -2.03
N THR A 68 -3.29 -3.70 -1.36
CA THR A 68 -2.97 -4.31 -0.07
C THR A 68 -3.98 -3.86 0.98
N VAL A 69 -4.61 -4.82 1.66
CA VAL A 69 -5.54 -4.57 2.78
C VAL A 69 -4.94 -5.06 4.10
N ASP A 70 -4.15 -6.13 4.05
CA ASP A 70 -3.37 -6.66 5.18
C ASP A 70 -1.88 -6.64 4.84
N CYS A 71 -1.04 -6.32 5.82
CA CYS A 71 0.40 -6.27 5.65
C CYS A 71 0.95 -7.62 5.20
N GLU A 72 1.73 -7.65 4.12
CA GLU A 72 2.30 -8.91 3.61
C GLU A 72 3.35 -9.51 4.55
N GLU A 73 3.99 -8.70 5.41
CA GLU A 73 5.01 -9.14 6.37
C GLU A 73 4.41 -9.64 7.69
N CYS A 74 3.61 -8.81 8.38
CA CYS A 74 3.08 -9.14 9.72
C CYS A 74 1.61 -9.57 9.73
N GLY A 75 0.87 -9.42 8.63
CA GLY A 75 -0.56 -9.74 8.55
C GLY A 75 -1.50 -8.75 9.23
N ALA A 76 -1.00 -7.65 9.82
CA ALA A 76 -1.84 -6.63 10.43
C ALA A 76 -2.68 -5.89 9.38
N SER A 77 -3.91 -5.52 9.72
CA SER A 77 -4.78 -4.76 8.83
C SER A 77 -4.19 -3.37 8.55
N LEU A 78 -3.97 -3.09 7.26
CA LEU A 78 -3.51 -1.79 6.77
C LEU A 78 -4.65 -0.82 6.50
N ARG A 79 -5.85 -1.32 6.19
CA ARG A 79 -7.08 -0.54 5.98
C ARG A 79 -8.26 -1.50 5.82
N GLU A 80 -9.46 -0.94 5.89
CA GLU A 80 -10.68 -1.66 5.55
C GLU A 80 -10.65 -2.16 4.10
N ASN A 81 -11.18 -3.37 3.87
CA ASN A 81 -11.37 -3.92 2.53
C ASN A 81 -12.62 -3.33 1.86
N ALA A 82 -12.73 -2.00 1.85
CA ALA A 82 -13.84 -1.27 1.28
C ALA A 82 -13.35 0.05 0.67
N LEU A 83 -13.74 0.33 -0.57
CA LEU A 83 -13.49 1.60 -1.24
C LEU A 83 -14.57 1.84 -2.30
N PHE A 84 -15.08 3.07 -2.40
CA PHE A 84 -16.14 3.46 -3.36
C PHE A 84 -17.37 2.53 -3.35
N GLY A 85 -17.77 2.04 -2.17
CA GLY A 85 -18.96 1.19 -2.01
C GLY A 85 -18.76 -0.28 -2.41
N GLY A 86 -17.53 -0.71 -2.70
CA GLY A 86 -17.22 -2.11 -3.02
C GLY A 86 -15.94 -2.62 -2.35
N PRO A 87 -15.70 -3.94 -2.37
CA PRO A 87 -14.49 -4.52 -1.80
C PRO A 87 -13.28 -4.29 -2.71
N ILE A 88 -12.13 -3.99 -2.12
CA ILE A 88 -10.86 -3.78 -2.83
C ILE A 88 -10.32 -5.12 -3.35
N ARG A 89 -10.35 -6.13 -2.48
CA ARG A 89 -10.07 -7.53 -2.83
C ARG A 89 -11.36 -8.31 -2.76
N ARG A 90 -11.61 -9.12 -3.78
CA ARG A 90 -12.71 -10.10 -3.76
C ARG A 90 -12.56 -10.97 -2.52
N ALA A 91 -13.67 -11.30 -1.86
CA ALA A 91 -13.67 -12.37 -0.87
C ALA A 91 -13.14 -13.64 -1.55
N ASP A 92 -12.22 -14.35 -0.87
CA ASP A 92 -11.65 -15.59 -1.41
C ASP A 92 -12.78 -16.53 -1.84
N ARG A 93 -12.61 -17.11 -3.02
CA ARG A 93 -13.51 -18.10 -3.61
C ARG A 93 -12.89 -19.47 -3.48
#